data_AF-A0A429MK76-F1
#
_entry.id   AF-A0A429MK76-F1
#
_cell.length_a   1.000
_cell.length_b   1.000
_cell.length_c   1.000
_cell.angle_alpha   90.00
_cell.angle_beta   90.00
_cell.angle_gamma   90.00
#
_symmetry.space_group_name_H-M   'P 1'
#
loop_
_entity.id
_entity.type
_entity.pdbx_description
1 polymer ?
#
loop_
_entity_poly.entity_id
_entity_poly.type
_entity_poly.pdbx_seq_one_letter_code
_entity_poly.pdbx_strand_id
1 'polypeptide(L)'
;KAAKAKFVEIASNDVDTIGRVDPIINPYVMTEDIDGCEIEKDKGNTLAQYQGFQKEIVANPIVREGDQLDENTQIVQLKPAQSKAIKHKLPPRELAVIRLPSFEEVANDQVLYAHANRILHLETNPGNARALVQRHGERDVWINPPPIPLTTEEMDYVFDLPYARLPHPAYGDARFPAFDMIKFSVNIMRGCFGGCTFCSITEHEGRIIQNRSEDSILREIEKIRDTAPNFTGIISDLGGPTANMYRLHCKDPEIEKNCRKPSCVYPGVCQNLHTDHAPLVQLYRKARAIKGVKKILIGSGLRYDLAVLNPEYVKELVQHHVGGYLKIAPEHTEQGPLSKMMKPGI
;
A
#
# COMPACT_ATOMS: atom_id res chain seq x y z
N LYS A 1 -8.51 28.36 18.14
CA LYS A 1 -8.78 29.49 17.21
C LYS A 1 -7.50 30.23 16.79
N ALA A 2 -6.57 30.58 17.69
CA ALA A 2 -5.32 31.28 17.32
C ALA A 2 -4.35 30.48 16.40
N ALA A 3 -4.31 29.15 16.50
CA ALA A 3 -3.46 28.32 15.62
C ALA A 3 -3.96 28.30 14.16
N LYS A 4 -5.29 28.26 13.92
CA LYS A 4 -5.88 28.26 12.56
C LYS A 4 -5.56 29.52 11.76
N ALA A 5 -5.30 30.66 12.41
CA ALA A 5 -5.02 31.93 11.72
C ALA A 5 -3.72 31.93 10.89
N LYS A 6 -2.83 30.96 11.12
CA LYS A 6 -1.58 30.78 10.36
C LYS A 6 -1.67 29.72 9.26
N PHE A 7 -2.74 28.92 9.26
CA PHE A 7 -2.92 27.88 8.24
C PHE A 7 -3.68 28.44 7.05
N VAL A 8 -3.16 28.15 5.87
CA VAL A 8 -3.83 28.38 4.61
C VAL A 8 -4.55 27.10 4.22
N GLU A 9 -5.86 27.24 4.03
CA GLU A 9 -6.70 26.14 3.60
C GLU A 9 -6.69 26.02 2.07
N ILE A 10 -6.52 24.81 1.58
CA ILE A 10 -6.51 24.45 0.16
C ILE A 10 -7.72 23.56 -0.07
N ALA A 11 -8.58 23.88 -1.03
CA ALA A 11 -9.69 22.98 -1.37
C ALA A 11 -9.13 21.69 -2.02
N SER A 12 -9.70 20.54 -1.69
CA SER A 12 -9.29 19.26 -2.31
C SER A 12 -9.30 19.30 -3.84
N ASN A 13 -10.21 20.06 -4.43
CA ASN A 13 -10.35 20.24 -5.88
C ASN A 13 -9.19 21.02 -6.53
N ASP A 14 -8.42 21.76 -5.74
CA ASP A 14 -7.20 22.45 -6.21
C ASP A 14 -5.97 21.52 -6.19
N VAL A 15 -6.08 20.36 -5.54
CA VAL A 15 -5.02 19.36 -5.40
C VAL A 15 -5.17 18.25 -6.45
N ASP A 16 -6.38 17.74 -6.62
CA ASP A 16 -6.76 16.75 -7.64
C ASP A 16 -8.18 17.09 -8.10
N THR A 17 -8.51 16.77 -9.34
CA THR A 17 -9.85 16.99 -9.90
C THR A 17 -10.50 15.67 -10.23
N ILE A 18 -11.78 15.52 -9.91
CA ILE A 18 -12.57 14.35 -10.28
C ILE A 18 -12.48 14.15 -11.79
N GLY A 19 -11.91 13.02 -12.18
CA GLY A 19 -11.79 12.62 -13.56
C GLY A 19 -13.05 11.91 -14.06
N ARG A 20 -12.87 11.12 -15.12
CA ARG A 20 -13.93 10.24 -15.63
C ARG A 20 -14.38 9.25 -14.56
N VAL A 21 -15.69 9.15 -14.36
CA VAL A 21 -16.33 8.12 -13.54
C VAL A 21 -16.87 7.05 -14.48
N ASP A 22 -16.36 5.83 -14.36
CA ASP A 22 -16.88 4.70 -15.13
C ASP A 22 -18.26 4.27 -14.58
N PRO A 23 -19.21 3.87 -15.45
CA PRO A 23 -20.49 3.37 -15.00
C PRO A 23 -20.31 2.10 -14.15
N ILE A 24 -21.02 2.02 -13.02
CA ILE A 24 -21.02 0.84 -12.16
C ILE A 24 -22.04 -0.18 -12.72
N ILE A 25 -21.50 -1.15 -13.44
CA ILE A 25 -22.27 -2.28 -13.97
C ILE A 25 -22.49 -3.30 -12.84
N ASN A 26 -23.66 -3.95 -12.81
CA ASN A 26 -23.93 -5.03 -11.88
C ASN A 26 -22.89 -6.16 -12.07
N PRO A 27 -22.17 -6.57 -11.01
CA PRO A 27 -21.10 -7.56 -11.11
C PRO A 27 -21.58 -8.97 -11.50
N TYR A 28 -22.88 -9.25 -11.46
CA TYR A 28 -23.47 -10.51 -11.90
C TYR A 28 -23.93 -10.51 -13.36
N VAL A 29 -23.76 -9.38 -14.05
CA VAL A 29 -24.07 -9.26 -15.48
C VAL A 29 -22.76 -9.42 -16.25
N MET A 30 -22.70 -10.45 -17.09
CA MET A 30 -21.58 -10.61 -18.01
C MET A 30 -21.53 -9.41 -18.94
N THR A 31 -20.34 -8.87 -19.21
CA THR A 31 -20.18 -7.65 -20.02
C THR A 31 -20.76 -7.78 -21.44
N GLU A 32 -20.90 -9.01 -21.93
CA GLU A 32 -21.49 -9.35 -23.22
C GLU A 32 -23.02 -9.33 -23.21
N ASP A 33 -23.66 -9.41 -22.04
CA ASP A 33 -25.10 -9.52 -21.84
C ASP A 33 -25.73 -8.23 -21.25
N ILE A 34 -24.97 -7.13 -21.19
CA ILE A 34 -25.42 -5.85 -20.62
C ILE A 34 -26.68 -5.34 -21.32
N ASP A 35 -26.75 -5.44 -22.65
CA ASP A 35 -27.90 -5.02 -23.45
C ASP A 35 -29.15 -5.91 -23.20
N GLY A 36 -28.97 -7.10 -22.63
CA GLY A 36 -30.03 -8.05 -22.30
C GLY A 36 -30.58 -7.91 -20.87
N CYS A 37 -29.84 -7.27 -19.96
CA CYS A 37 -30.20 -7.25 -18.53
C CYS A 37 -31.30 -6.24 -18.20
N GLU A 38 -32.47 -6.73 -17.78
CA GLU A 38 -33.60 -5.89 -17.34
C GLU A 38 -33.24 -5.01 -16.14
N ILE A 39 -32.42 -5.50 -15.21
CA ILE A 39 -31.96 -4.74 -14.03
C ILE A 39 -31.08 -3.54 -14.44
N GLU A 40 -30.23 -3.69 -15.47
CA GLU A 40 -29.42 -2.57 -15.99
C GLU A 40 -30.27 -1.58 -16.80
N LYS A 41 -31.34 -2.05 -17.46
CA LYS A 41 -32.34 -1.19 -18.14
C LYS A 41 -33.18 -0.39 -17.14
N ASP A 42 -33.54 -1.01 -16.02
CA ASP A 42 -34.40 -0.44 -14.96
C ASP A 42 -33.69 0.52 -14.01
N LYS A 43 -32.34 0.58 -14.03
CA LYS A 43 -31.56 1.62 -13.31
C LYS A 43 -31.90 3.06 -13.76
N GLY A 44 -32.83 3.21 -14.69
CA GLY A 44 -33.11 4.45 -15.39
C GLY A 44 -31.86 4.90 -16.13
N ASN A 45 -31.99 5.91 -16.96
CA ASN A 45 -30.83 6.56 -17.51
C ASN A 45 -30.11 7.37 -16.40
N THR A 46 -29.51 6.71 -15.41
CA THR A 46 -28.49 7.31 -14.52
C THR A 46 -27.22 7.68 -15.31
N LEU A 47 -27.17 7.32 -16.60
CA LEU A 47 -26.29 7.89 -17.60
C LEU A 47 -26.69 9.32 -18.04
N ALA A 48 -27.88 9.82 -17.71
CA ALA A 48 -28.28 11.21 -18.00
C ALA A 48 -27.47 12.25 -17.20
N GLN A 49 -26.89 11.88 -16.06
CA GLN A 49 -25.90 12.73 -15.37
C GLN A 49 -24.52 12.74 -16.07
N TYR A 50 -24.34 11.89 -17.08
CA TYR A 50 -23.14 11.75 -17.91
C TYR A 50 -23.45 11.90 -19.42
N GLN A 51 -24.62 12.45 -19.78
CA GLN A 51 -25.04 12.70 -21.17
C GLN A 51 -24.29 13.89 -21.77
N GLY A 52 -23.05 13.62 -22.13
CA GLY A 52 -22.14 14.51 -22.86
C GLY A 52 -20.87 13.78 -23.31
N PHE A 53 -20.85 12.45 -23.20
CA PHE A 53 -19.69 11.64 -23.51
C PHE A 53 -19.45 11.60 -25.04
N GLN A 54 -18.47 12.37 -25.49
CA GLN A 54 -17.64 11.96 -26.61
C GLN A 54 -16.47 11.16 -26.03
N LYS A 55 -16.34 9.90 -26.44
CA LYS A 55 -15.11 9.13 -26.23
C LYS A 55 -13.98 9.96 -26.83
N GLU A 56 -13.07 10.47 -25.99
CA GLU A 56 -11.81 10.98 -26.50
C GLU A 56 -11.06 9.77 -27.08
N ILE A 57 -11.15 9.63 -28.40
CA ILE A 57 -10.25 8.76 -29.15
C ILE A 57 -8.90 9.43 -29.01
N VAL A 58 -8.04 8.86 -28.17
CA VAL A 58 -6.66 9.30 -28.03
C VAL A 58 -5.99 9.03 -29.38
N ALA A 59 -6.01 10.04 -30.25
CA ALA A 59 -5.44 9.94 -31.60
C ALA A 59 -3.93 9.66 -31.56
N ASN A 60 -3.27 10.00 -30.44
CA ASN A 60 -1.83 9.88 -30.25
C ASN A 60 -1.53 9.21 -28.89
N PRO A 61 -1.45 7.88 -28.80
CA PRO A 61 -0.97 7.20 -27.60
C PRO A 61 0.48 7.61 -27.29
N ILE A 62 0.85 7.67 -26.01
CA ILE A 62 2.23 7.95 -25.60
C ILE A 62 3.08 6.70 -25.88
N VAL A 63 3.85 6.75 -26.97
CA VAL A 63 4.77 5.69 -27.39
C VAL A 63 6.15 5.91 -26.78
N ARG A 64 6.86 4.85 -26.37
CA ARG A 64 8.17 4.97 -25.71
C ARG A 64 9.30 4.80 -26.71
N GLU A 65 10.46 5.37 -26.37
CA GLU A 65 11.68 5.19 -27.16
C GLU A 65 12.10 3.70 -27.11
N GLY A 66 11.83 2.97 -28.20
CA GLY A 66 12.05 1.52 -28.31
C GLY A 66 10.92 0.71 -28.95
N ASP A 67 9.74 1.29 -29.17
CA ASP A 67 8.65 0.62 -29.89
C ASP A 67 8.87 0.72 -31.42
N GLN A 68 8.44 -0.29 -32.20
CA GLN A 68 8.48 -0.23 -33.67
C GLN A 68 7.42 0.77 -34.17
N LEU A 69 7.86 1.95 -34.61
CA LEU A 69 7.01 3.03 -35.10
C LEU A 69 6.83 2.92 -36.63
N ASP A 70 5.63 3.19 -37.14
CA ASP A 70 5.39 3.38 -38.58
C ASP A 70 6.22 4.56 -39.10
N GLU A 71 6.73 4.47 -40.35
CA GLU A 71 7.61 5.49 -40.97
C GLU A 71 7.00 6.91 -40.99
N ASN A 72 5.68 7.03 -40.89
CA ASN A 72 4.96 8.31 -40.89
C ASN A 72 4.64 8.84 -39.47
N THR A 73 5.22 8.25 -38.42
CA THR A 73 4.96 8.66 -37.04
C THR A 73 5.79 9.88 -36.66
N GLN A 74 5.14 11.02 -36.46
CA GLN A 74 5.80 12.23 -35.98
C GLN A 74 6.06 12.14 -34.46
N ILE A 75 7.33 12.05 -34.06
CA ILE A 75 7.71 12.14 -32.65
C ILE A 75 7.55 13.59 -32.19
N VAL A 76 6.51 13.86 -31.41
CA VAL A 76 6.29 15.17 -30.80
C VAL A 76 6.92 15.18 -29.41
N GLN A 77 8.00 15.94 -29.22
CA GLN A 77 8.48 16.24 -27.87
C GLN A 77 7.43 17.12 -27.18
N LEU A 78 6.68 16.53 -26.25
CA LEU A 78 5.87 17.27 -25.31
C LEU A 78 6.81 18.12 -24.45
N LYS A 79 7.01 19.38 -24.82
CA LYS A 79 7.54 20.37 -23.89
C LYS A 79 6.61 20.33 -22.67
N PRO A 80 7.14 20.28 -21.43
CA PRO A 80 6.30 20.36 -20.25
C PRO A 80 5.37 21.54 -20.46
N ALA A 81 4.05 21.29 -20.39
CA ALA A 81 3.07 22.35 -20.54
C ALA A 81 3.56 23.53 -19.69
N GLN A 82 3.67 24.73 -20.28
CA GLN A 82 3.90 25.93 -19.48
C GLN A 82 2.80 25.95 -18.44
N SER A 83 3.17 25.53 -17.23
CA SER A 83 2.20 25.02 -16.30
C SER A 83 1.30 26.19 -15.90
N LYS A 84 0.02 26.11 -16.27
CA LYS A 84 -1.02 26.77 -15.47
C LYS A 84 -1.25 26.02 -14.15
N ALA A 85 -0.42 25.02 -13.82
CA ALA A 85 -0.30 24.51 -12.47
C ALA A 85 0.20 25.63 -11.55
N ILE A 86 -0.76 26.24 -10.85
CA ILE A 86 -0.62 27.08 -9.68
C ILE A 86 0.34 28.28 -9.87
N LYS A 87 -0.19 29.40 -10.42
CA LYS A 87 0.47 30.73 -10.39
C LYS A 87 0.62 31.33 -8.98
N HIS A 88 0.16 30.64 -7.94
CA HIS A 88 0.34 31.03 -6.56
C HIS A 88 1.43 30.18 -5.91
N LYS A 89 2.43 30.83 -5.31
CA LYS A 89 3.37 30.17 -4.42
C LYS A 89 2.52 29.52 -3.32
N LEU A 90 2.39 28.19 -3.35
CA LEU A 90 1.67 27.48 -2.31
C LEU A 90 2.31 27.82 -0.96
N PRO A 91 1.51 27.98 0.10
CA PRO A 91 2.02 28.15 1.45
C PRO A 91 2.98 27.00 1.80
N PRO A 92 3.95 27.23 2.71
CA PRO A 92 4.76 26.15 3.27
C PRO A 92 3.86 24.99 3.74
N ARG A 93 4.26 23.75 3.51
CA ARG A 93 3.40 22.57 3.73
C ARG A 93 2.94 22.46 5.17
N GLU A 94 3.80 22.84 6.10
CA GLU A 94 3.56 22.92 7.54
C GLU A 94 2.53 23.98 7.94
N LEU A 95 2.21 24.92 7.04
CA LEU A 95 1.16 25.94 7.20
C LEU A 95 0.00 25.70 6.22
N ALA A 96 -0.06 24.55 5.56
CA ALA A 96 -1.10 24.21 4.60
C ALA A 96 -1.97 23.07 5.12
N VAL A 97 -3.29 23.21 4.97
CA VAL A 97 -4.25 22.14 5.27
C VAL A 97 -5.19 21.95 4.09
N ILE A 98 -5.45 20.70 3.71
CA ILE A 98 -6.37 20.38 2.62
C ILE A 98 -7.77 20.15 3.20
N ARG A 99 -8.76 20.92 2.74
CA ARG A 99 -10.17 20.70 3.06
C ARG A 99 -10.74 19.61 2.15
N LEU A 100 -11.12 18.50 2.75
CA LEU A 100 -11.87 17.43 2.10
C LEU A 100 -13.37 17.81 2.00
N PRO A 101 -14.13 17.19 1.07
CA PRO A 101 -15.59 17.23 1.12
C PRO A 101 -16.09 16.78 2.49
N SER A 102 -17.15 17.42 2.99
CA SER A 102 -17.76 17.12 4.28
C SER A 102 -18.21 15.66 4.38
N PHE A 103 -18.34 15.17 5.61
CA PHE A 103 -18.89 13.84 5.89
C PHE A 103 -20.26 13.68 5.21
N GLU A 104 -21.11 14.69 5.30
CA GLU A 104 -22.45 14.69 4.72
C GLU A 104 -22.40 14.60 3.19
N GLU A 105 -21.44 15.27 2.53
CA GLU A 105 -21.23 15.14 1.08
C GLU A 105 -20.76 13.74 0.71
N VAL A 106 -19.71 13.22 1.35
CA VAL A 106 -19.16 11.88 0.99
C VAL A 106 -20.07 10.72 1.39
N ALA A 107 -20.94 10.91 2.38
CA ALA A 107 -21.93 9.90 2.77
C ALA A 107 -23.06 9.76 1.73
N ASN A 108 -23.34 10.84 0.98
CA ASN A 108 -24.43 10.88 0.00
C ASN A 108 -23.93 10.80 -1.46
N ASP A 109 -22.62 10.94 -1.71
CA ASP A 109 -22.03 10.93 -3.05
C ASP A 109 -20.77 10.05 -3.10
N GLN A 110 -20.88 8.94 -3.85
CA GLN A 110 -19.80 7.95 -4.02
C GLN A 110 -18.59 8.50 -4.79
N VAL A 111 -18.80 9.47 -5.67
CA VAL A 111 -17.72 10.12 -6.44
C VAL A 111 -16.93 11.05 -5.54
N LEU A 112 -17.61 11.83 -4.69
CA LEU A 112 -16.94 12.66 -3.67
C LEU A 112 -16.22 11.79 -2.64
N TYR A 113 -16.77 10.63 -2.28
CA TYR A 113 -16.06 9.65 -1.45
C TYR A 113 -14.77 9.16 -2.12
N ALA A 114 -14.83 8.75 -3.39
CA ALA A 114 -13.65 8.29 -4.13
C ALA A 114 -12.59 9.40 -4.28
N HIS A 115 -13.02 10.64 -4.49
CA HIS A 115 -12.15 11.83 -4.51
C HIS A 115 -11.46 12.05 -3.16
N ALA A 116 -12.23 12.10 -2.07
CA ALA A 116 -11.69 12.24 -0.72
C ALA A 116 -10.69 11.13 -0.39
N ASN A 117 -11.00 9.89 -0.76
CA ASN A 117 -10.12 8.74 -0.57
C ASN A 117 -8.81 8.87 -1.36
N ARG A 118 -8.87 9.31 -2.62
CA ARG A 118 -7.68 9.55 -3.45
C ARG A 118 -6.78 10.64 -2.87
N ILE A 119 -7.35 11.76 -2.42
CA ILE A 119 -6.59 12.82 -1.74
C ILE A 119 -5.93 12.30 -0.47
N LEU A 120 -6.66 11.53 0.36
CA LEU A 120 -6.12 10.90 1.55
C LEU A 120 -4.87 10.05 1.21
N HIS A 121 -4.97 9.18 0.20
CA HIS A 121 -3.86 8.33 -0.23
C HIS A 121 -2.66 9.13 -0.77
N LEU A 122 -2.89 10.27 -1.43
CA LEU A 122 -1.82 11.16 -1.90
C LEU A 122 -1.07 11.86 -0.77
N GLU A 123 -1.69 11.99 0.41
CA GLU A 123 -1.11 12.63 1.61
C GLU A 123 -0.62 11.61 2.64
N THR A 124 -0.27 10.39 2.20
CA THR A 124 0.33 9.32 3.04
C THR A 124 1.86 9.31 3.08
N ASN A 125 2.53 10.15 2.29
CA ASN A 125 3.99 10.23 2.28
C ASN A 125 4.49 11.26 3.32
N PRO A 126 5.17 10.85 4.40
CA PRO A 126 5.57 11.77 5.47
C PRO A 126 6.56 12.86 5.03
N GLY A 127 7.28 12.67 3.91
CA GLY A 127 8.20 13.68 3.36
C GLY A 127 7.49 14.85 2.67
N ASN A 128 6.22 14.69 2.27
CA ASN A 128 5.50 15.71 1.51
C ASN A 128 4.01 15.87 1.84
N ALA A 129 3.49 15.08 2.77
CA ALA A 129 2.11 15.12 3.19
C ALA A 129 1.72 16.45 3.84
N ARG A 130 0.47 16.85 3.67
CA ARG A 130 -0.17 17.97 4.36
C ARG A 130 -1.19 17.45 5.36
N ALA A 131 -1.54 18.30 6.33
CA ALA A 131 -2.69 18.02 7.18
C ALA A 131 -3.97 18.01 6.34
N LEU A 132 -4.95 17.22 6.74
CA LEU A 132 -6.28 17.22 6.15
C LEU A 132 -7.30 17.73 7.18
N VAL A 133 -8.34 18.37 6.69
CA VAL A 133 -9.50 18.76 7.51
C VAL A 133 -10.78 18.35 6.81
N GLN A 134 -11.69 17.72 7.54
CA GLN A 134 -13.00 17.34 7.03
C GLN A 134 -14.09 17.87 7.95
N ARG A 135 -15.14 18.48 7.39
CA ARG A 135 -16.30 18.91 8.17
C ARG A 135 -17.20 17.72 8.50
N HIS A 136 -17.63 17.62 9.76
CA HIS A 136 -18.59 16.65 10.29
C HIS A 136 -19.62 17.43 11.12
N GLY A 137 -20.78 17.74 10.55
CA GLY A 137 -21.77 18.65 11.12
C GLY A 137 -21.18 20.02 11.45
N GLU A 138 -21.16 20.36 12.74
CA GLU A 138 -20.62 21.64 13.26
C GLU A 138 -19.13 21.58 13.65
N ARG A 139 -18.47 20.43 13.47
CA ARG A 139 -17.08 20.21 13.91
C ARG A 139 -16.17 19.83 12.73
N ASP A 140 -14.93 20.30 12.78
CA ASP A 140 -13.90 19.83 11.85
C ASP A 140 -13.15 18.66 12.49
N VAL A 141 -13.00 17.55 11.77
CA VAL A 141 -12.04 16.48 12.05
C VAL A 141 -10.71 16.86 11.42
N TRP A 142 -9.66 16.92 12.24
CA TRP A 142 -8.30 17.23 11.82
C TRP A 142 -7.47 15.95 11.72
N ILE A 143 -6.84 15.72 10.58
CA ILE A 143 -5.98 14.58 10.32
C ILE A 143 -4.55 15.11 10.17
N ASN A 144 -3.68 14.72 11.09
CA ASN A 144 -2.26 15.10 11.02
C ASN A 144 -1.58 14.40 9.85
N PRO A 145 -0.54 15.00 9.26
CA PRO A 145 0.36 14.27 8.38
C PRO A 145 0.90 13.01 9.07
N PRO A 146 1.19 11.94 8.31
CA PRO A 146 1.81 10.75 8.86
C PRO A 146 3.15 11.09 9.54
N PRO A 147 3.50 10.43 10.65
CA PRO A 147 4.77 10.66 11.33
C PRO A 147 5.94 10.21 10.45
N ILE A 148 7.12 10.77 10.73
CA ILE A 148 8.37 10.26 10.16
C ILE A 148 8.56 8.81 10.66
N PRO A 149 8.87 7.85 9.76
CA PRO A 149 9.06 6.46 10.14
C PRO A 149 10.22 6.31 11.14
N LEU A 150 10.12 5.32 12.04
CA LEU A 150 11.15 5.04 13.03
C LEU A 150 12.45 4.59 12.36
N THR A 151 13.59 4.94 12.96
CA THR A 151 14.88 4.37 12.56
C THR A 151 14.96 2.87 12.90
N THR A 152 15.97 2.17 12.39
CA THR A 152 16.16 0.74 12.73
C THR A 152 16.40 0.57 14.23
N GLU A 153 17.16 1.47 14.86
CA GLU A 153 17.44 1.45 16.29
C GLU A 153 16.19 1.70 17.13
N GLU A 154 15.34 2.64 16.71
CA GLU A 154 14.05 2.91 17.36
C GLU A 154 13.08 1.74 17.19
N MET A 155 13.05 1.13 16.01
CA MET A 155 12.27 -0.09 15.76
C MET A 155 12.73 -1.23 16.67
N ASP A 156 14.03 -1.50 16.73
CA ASP A 156 14.59 -2.54 17.59
C ASP A 156 14.26 -2.27 19.06
N TYR A 157 14.38 -1.02 19.52
CA TYR A 157 13.99 -0.63 20.88
C TYR A 157 12.53 -1.01 21.18
N VAL A 158 11.60 -0.69 20.29
CA VAL A 158 10.17 -0.98 20.46
C VAL A 158 9.90 -2.49 20.52
N PHE A 159 10.59 -3.30 19.71
CA PHE A 159 10.40 -4.75 19.66
C PHE A 159 11.15 -5.49 20.77
N ASP A 160 12.26 -4.94 21.26
CA ASP A 160 13.07 -5.53 22.33
C ASP A 160 12.54 -5.21 23.74
N LEU A 161 11.47 -4.40 23.85
CA LEU A 161 10.74 -4.20 25.11
C LEU A 161 10.34 -5.54 25.76
N PRO A 162 10.27 -5.62 27.10
CA PRO A 162 10.07 -6.88 27.83
C PRO A 162 8.60 -7.36 27.79
N TYR A 163 8.06 -7.57 26.59
CA TYR A 163 6.71 -8.13 26.41
C TYR A 163 6.62 -9.53 26.99
N ALA A 164 5.51 -9.80 27.68
CA ALA A 164 5.22 -11.12 28.24
C ALA A 164 5.06 -12.20 27.15
N ARG A 165 4.66 -11.82 25.93
CA ARG A 165 4.34 -12.73 24.81
C ARG A 165 3.34 -13.84 25.19
N LEU A 166 2.46 -13.54 26.13
CA LEU A 166 1.41 -14.43 26.63
C LEU A 166 0.09 -13.65 26.71
N PRO A 167 -1.08 -14.34 26.66
CA PRO A 167 -2.36 -13.73 26.94
C PRO A 167 -2.36 -13.04 28.32
N HIS A 168 -3.18 -12.00 28.46
CA HIS A 168 -3.29 -11.29 29.73
C HIS A 168 -3.75 -12.26 30.85
N PRO A 169 -3.14 -12.24 32.05
CA PRO A 169 -3.43 -13.21 33.11
C PRO A 169 -4.91 -13.30 33.53
N ALA A 170 -5.66 -12.20 33.41
CA ALA A 170 -7.09 -12.15 33.72
C ALA A 170 -7.94 -13.18 32.94
N TYR A 171 -7.40 -13.72 31.84
CA TYR A 171 -8.07 -14.70 31.01
C TYR A 171 -7.98 -16.15 31.51
N GLY A 172 -7.11 -16.46 32.48
CA GLY A 172 -6.92 -17.82 33.00
C GLY A 172 -6.61 -18.82 31.88
N ASP A 173 -7.33 -19.95 31.87
CA ASP A 173 -7.14 -21.06 30.93
C ASP A 173 -7.98 -20.94 29.63
N ALA A 174 -8.58 -19.78 29.37
CA ALA A 174 -9.37 -19.58 28.16
C ALA A 174 -8.50 -19.74 26.91
N ARG A 175 -9.04 -20.39 25.87
CA ARG A 175 -8.35 -20.52 24.58
C ARG A 175 -8.52 -19.24 23.77
N PHE A 176 -7.40 -18.74 23.22
CA PHE A 176 -7.36 -17.57 22.35
C PHE A 176 -6.89 -17.95 20.94
N PRO A 177 -7.82 -18.15 19.98
CA PRO A 177 -7.45 -18.49 18.61
C PRO A 177 -6.46 -17.50 17.98
N ALA A 178 -6.60 -16.20 18.26
CA ALA A 178 -5.66 -15.19 17.77
C ALA A 178 -4.24 -15.39 18.33
N PHE A 179 -4.11 -15.73 19.62
CA PHE A 179 -2.82 -16.03 20.23
C PHE A 179 -2.18 -17.28 19.63
N ASP A 180 -2.98 -18.32 19.37
CA ASP A 180 -2.50 -19.55 18.72
C ASP A 180 -1.85 -19.27 17.36
N MET A 181 -2.34 -18.27 16.62
CA MET A 181 -1.76 -17.88 15.34
C MET A 181 -0.42 -17.12 15.47
N ILE A 182 -0.28 -16.26 16.48
CA ILE A 182 0.82 -15.28 16.54
C ILE A 182 1.93 -15.63 17.55
N LYS A 183 1.72 -16.58 18.47
CA LYS A 183 2.66 -16.84 19.58
C LYS A 183 4.08 -17.20 19.13
N PHE A 184 4.22 -17.85 17.98
CA PHE A 184 5.50 -18.23 17.37
C PHE A 184 5.80 -17.48 16.07
N SER A 185 5.17 -16.33 15.84
CA SER A 185 5.54 -15.45 14.72
C SER A 185 6.47 -14.33 15.17
N VAL A 186 7.30 -13.88 14.24
CA VAL A 186 8.24 -12.77 14.41
C VAL A 186 8.07 -11.80 13.24
N ASN A 187 7.81 -10.53 13.58
CA ASN A 187 7.67 -9.47 12.58
C ASN A 187 9.06 -8.87 12.27
N ILE A 188 9.46 -8.76 11.00
CA ILE A 188 10.77 -8.26 10.57
C ILE A 188 10.75 -6.80 10.09
N MET A 189 9.58 -6.27 9.74
CA MET A 189 9.42 -4.91 9.21
C MET A 189 7.97 -4.41 9.26
N ARG A 190 7.79 -3.09 9.23
CA ARG A 190 6.49 -2.42 9.06
C ARG A 190 6.43 -1.66 7.74
N GLY A 191 5.22 -1.39 7.28
CA GLY A 191 4.93 -0.60 6.09
C GLY A 191 4.78 -1.44 4.83
N CYS A 192 4.16 -0.84 3.80
CA CYS A 192 3.97 -1.47 2.50
C CYS A 192 3.84 -0.41 1.40
N PHE A 193 4.70 -0.48 0.37
CA PHE A 193 4.62 0.40 -0.80
C PHE A 193 3.72 -0.15 -1.92
N GLY A 194 2.93 -1.18 -1.59
CA GLY A 194 2.10 -1.91 -2.54
C GLY A 194 1.03 -1.07 -3.21
N GLY A 195 0.46 -0.10 -2.48
CA GLY A 195 -0.56 0.82 -2.98
C GLY A 195 -1.87 0.14 -3.41
N CYS A 196 -2.21 -1.00 -2.81
CA CYS A 196 -3.45 -1.71 -3.13
C CYS A 196 -4.63 -0.90 -2.58
N THR A 197 -5.61 -0.58 -3.42
CA THR A 197 -6.68 0.39 -3.09
C THR A 197 -7.65 -0.06 -1.99
N PHE A 198 -7.64 -1.35 -1.65
CA PHE A 198 -8.46 -1.95 -0.59
C PHE A 198 -7.69 -2.14 0.74
N CYS A 199 -6.38 -1.92 0.74
CA CYS A 199 -5.50 -2.30 1.84
C CYS A 199 -5.21 -1.10 2.72
N SER A 200 -5.47 -1.21 4.03
CA SER A 200 -5.25 -0.13 5.00
C SER A 200 -3.83 -0.06 5.59
N ILE A 201 -2.89 -0.89 5.12
CA ILE A 201 -1.53 -0.97 5.69
C ILE A 201 -0.79 0.36 5.50
N THR A 202 -0.99 1.03 4.36
CA THR A 202 -0.33 2.30 4.07
C THR A 202 -0.74 3.38 5.07
N GLU A 203 -2.01 3.39 5.48
CA GLU A 203 -2.60 4.32 6.43
C GLU A 203 -2.19 3.99 7.88
N HIS A 204 -2.05 2.70 8.20
CA HIS A 204 -1.70 2.25 9.55
C HIS A 204 -0.20 2.25 9.83
N GLU A 205 0.62 1.79 8.90
CA GLU A 205 2.05 1.57 9.08
C GLU A 205 2.93 2.47 8.19
N GLY A 206 2.33 3.17 7.24
CA GLY A 206 3.03 3.99 6.26
C GLY A 206 3.44 3.22 5.01
N ARG A 207 3.78 3.97 3.96
CA ARG A 207 4.26 3.40 2.69
C ARG A 207 5.75 3.02 2.70
N ILE A 208 6.53 3.61 3.61
CA ILE A 208 7.98 3.42 3.70
C ILE A 208 8.25 2.20 4.56
N ILE A 209 9.12 1.30 4.09
CA ILE A 209 9.49 0.09 4.83
C ILE A 209 10.38 0.46 6.02
N GLN A 210 9.89 0.17 7.22
CA GLN A 210 10.60 0.31 8.48
C GLN A 210 11.16 -1.04 8.88
N ASN A 211 12.48 -1.17 8.84
CA ASN A 211 13.16 -2.45 9.04
C ASN A 211 13.63 -2.59 10.48
N ARG A 212 13.49 -3.79 11.05
CA ARG A 212 14.26 -4.19 12.22
C ARG A 212 15.68 -4.60 11.82
N SER A 213 16.61 -4.59 12.75
CA SER A 213 17.93 -5.20 12.51
C SER A 213 17.81 -6.72 12.46
N GLU A 214 18.73 -7.32 11.73
CA GLU A 214 18.87 -8.78 11.71
C GLU A 214 19.10 -9.32 13.13
N ASP A 215 19.95 -8.66 13.92
CA ASP A 215 20.27 -9.10 15.27
C ASP A 215 19.05 -9.05 16.20
N SER A 216 18.21 -8.01 16.15
CA SER A 216 16.97 -7.95 16.95
C SER A 216 16.03 -9.10 16.57
N ILE A 217 15.87 -9.37 15.27
CA ILE A 217 15.02 -10.45 14.78
C ILE A 217 15.54 -11.81 15.29
N LEU A 218 16.83 -12.09 15.14
CA LEU A 218 17.43 -13.36 15.57
C LEU A 218 17.34 -13.53 17.09
N ARG A 219 17.60 -12.48 17.88
CA ARG A 219 17.42 -12.50 19.34
C ARG A 219 15.98 -12.81 19.75
N GLU A 220 14.98 -12.28 19.04
CA GLU A 220 13.58 -12.59 19.34
C GLU A 220 13.26 -14.06 19.05
N ILE A 221 13.76 -14.62 17.95
CA ILE A 221 13.62 -16.05 17.65
C ILE A 221 14.23 -16.90 18.77
N GLU A 222 15.42 -16.55 19.25
CA GLU A 222 16.07 -17.22 20.37
C GLU A 222 15.25 -17.08 21.67
N LYS A 223 14.73 -15.89 21.96
CA LYS A 223 13.87 -15.67 23.12
C LYS A 223 12.61 -16.54 23.07
N ILE A 224 11.97 -16.67 21.90
CA ILE A 224 10.82 -17.57 21.72
C ILE A 224 11.26 -19.01 21.97
N ARG A 225 12.37 -19.45 21.38
CA ARG A 225 12.91 -20.81 21.58
C ARG A 225 13.13 -21.12 23.07
N ASP A 226 13.68 -20.16 23.81
CA ASP A 226 14.15 -20.37 25.18
C ASP A 226 13.04 -20.19 26.23
N THR A 227 12.02 -19.37 25.95
CA THR A 227 11.03 -18.95 26.95
C THR A 227 9.58 -19.29 26.61
N ALA A 228 9.24 -19.54 25.35
CA ALA A 228 7.85 -19.73 24.97
C ALA A 228 7.34 -21.13 25.38
N PRO A 229 6.22 -21.23 26.11
CA PRO A 229 5.64 -22.50 26.48
C PRO A 229 5.29 -23.34 25.24
N ASN A 230 5.56 -24.65 25.31
CA ASN A 230 5.21 -25.62 24.26
C ASN A 230 5.84 -25.32 22.88
N PHE A 231 7.00 -24.66 22.84
CA PHE A 231 7.71 -24.43 21.59
C PHE A 231 8.16 -25.75 20.97
N THR A 232 7.74 -26.01 19.72
CA THR A 232 7.98 -27.28 19.02
C THR A 232 9.27 -27.29 18.20
N GLY A 233 9.98 -26.15 18.16
CA GLY A 233 11.08 -25.89 17.24
C GLY A 233 10.65 -25.22 15.93
N ILE A 234 9.39 -24.80 15.78
CA ILE A 234 8.86 -24.20 14.55
C ILE A 234 8.47 -22.75 14.82
N ILE A 235 9.09 -21.82 14.08
CA ILE A 235 8.59 -20.45 13.95
C ILE A 235 7.51 -20.45 12.87
N SER A 236 6.30 -20.03 13.23
CA SER A 236 5.10 -20.13 12.39
C SER A 236 5.07 -19.10 11.26
N ASP A 237 5.72 -17.96 11.47
CA ASP A 237 5.91 -16.94 10.46
C ASP A 237 7.12 -16.05 10.80
N LEU A 238 7.94 -15.76 9.79
CA LEU A 238 9.00 -14.75 9.84
C LEU A 238 8.76 -13.75 8.71
N GLY A 239 8.05 -12.67 8.99
CA GLY A 239 7.52 -11.82 7.92
C GLY A 239 7.03 -10.47 8.42
N GLY A 240 6.06 -9.90 7.73
CA GLY A 240 5.48 -8.60 8.04
C GLY A 240 4.23 -8.41 7.18
N PRO A 241 3.77 -7.16 6.98
CA PRO A 241 2.63 -6.86 6.11
C PRO A 241 2.72 -7.51 4.72
N THR A 242 3.94 -7.64 4.20
CA THR A 242 4.27 -8.45 3.03
C THR A 242 5.59 -9.15 3.30
N ALA A 243 5.66 -10.47 3.12
CA ALA A 243 6.82 -11.25 3.53
C ALA A 243 8.14 -10.86 2.82
N ASN A 244 8.06 -10.32 1.60
CA ASN A 244 9.22 -10.09 0.74
C ASN A 244 9.60 -8.62 0.52
N MET A 245 9.23 -7.71 1.42
CA MET A 245 9.61 -6.28 1.32
C MET A 245 10.75 -5.85 2.25
N TYR A 246 11.29 -6.76 3.08
CA TYR A 246 12.38 -6.45 3.99
C TYR A 246 13.59 -5.85 3.25
N ARG A 247 14.04 -4.67 3.72
CA ARG A 247 15.12 -3.83 3.16
C ARG A 247 14.88 -3.28 1.75
N LEU A 248 13.71 -3.47 1.16
CA LEU A 248 13.35 -2.82 -0.10
C LEU A 248 12.98 -1.36 0.16
N HIS A 249 13.51 -0.46 -0.65
CA HIS A 249 13.36 1.00 -0.47
C HIS A 249 13.59 1.74 -1.80
N CYS A 250 13.26 3.03 -1.84
CA CYS A 250 13.58 3.84 -3.00
C CYS A 250 15.10 4.04 -3.15
N LYS A 251 15.60 4.11 -4.39
CA LYS A 251 17.03 4.32 -4.70
C LYS A 251 17.58 5.65 -4.21
N ASP A 252 16.72 6.67 -4.11
CA ASP A 252 17.11 8.02 -3.74
C ASP A 252 16.12 8.57 -2.68
N PRO A 253 16.61 8.93 -1.48
CA PRO A 253 15.80 9.53 -0.43
C PRO A 253 15.08 10.82 -0.85
N GLU A 254 15.67 11.63 -1.72
CA GLU A 254 15.05 12.89 -2.16
C GLU A 254 13.91 12.63 -3.16
N ILE A 255 14.04 11.59 -4.00
CA ILE A 255 12.92 11.10 -4.82
C ILE A 255 11.80 10.58 -3.90
N GLU A 256 12.13 9.74 -2.92
CA GLU A 256 11.16 9.17 -1.99
C GLU A 256 10.38 10.25 -1.24
N LYS A 257 11.10 11.23 -0.67
CA LYS A 257 10.54 12.36 0.05
C LYS A 257 9.55 13.18 -0.76
N ASN A 258 9.79 13.34 -2.07
CA ASN A 258 8.93 14.12 -2.96
C ASN A 258 7.91 13.27 -3.75
N CYS A 259 7.95 11.94 -3.62
CA CYS A 259 7.12 11.02 -4.40
C CYS A 259 5.63 11.14 -4.03
N ARG A 260 4.79 11.27 -5.06
CA ARG A 260 3.32 11.28 -4.96
C ARG A 260 2.66 10.07 -5.64
N LYS A 261 3.44 9.09 -6.12
CA LYS A 261 2.87 7.89 -6.76
C LYS A 261 2.09 7.07 -5.73
N PRO A 262 0.87 6.60 -6.07
CA PRO A 262 0.05 5.79 -5.16
C PRO A 262 0.60 4.37 -4.94
N SER A 263 1.33 3.81 -5.92
CA SER A 263 1.96 2.49 -5.82
C SER A 263 3.37 2.52 -6.41
N CYS A 264 4.27 1.71 -5.84
CA CYS A 264 5.60 1.47 -6.38
C CYS A 264 5.68 0.23 -7.30
N VAL A 265 4.57 -0.48 -7.48
CA VAL A 265 4.52 -1.82 -8.09
C VAL A 265 3.34 -1.99 -9.06
N TYR A 266 2.62 -0.90 -9.35
CA TYR A 266 1.55 -0.85 -10.34
C TYR A 266 1.65 0.43 -11.19
N PRO A 267 1.43 0.37 -12.53
CA PRO A 267 1.12 -0.81 -13.34
C PRO A 267 2.31 -1.76 -13.57
N GLY A 268 3.49 -1.38 -13.07
CA GLY A 268 4.66 -2.24 -12.99
C GLY A 268 5.59 -1.77 -11.89
N VAL A 269 6.67 -2.51 -11.68
CA VAL A 269 7.69 -2.19 -10.67
C VAL A 269 8.39 -0.87 -11.02
N CYS A 270 8.39 0.05 -10.07
CA CYS A 270 8.98 1.37 -10.23
C CYS A 270 10.49 1.25 -10.47
N GLN A 271 11.01 1.95 -11.48
CA GLN A 271 12.44 1.96 -11.80
C GLN A 271 13.32 2.53 -10.67
N ASN A 272 12.73 3.35 -9.78
CA ASN A 272 13.37 3.92 -8.60
C ASN A 272 13.24 3.03 -7.36
N LEU A 273 12.69 1.82 -7.46
CA LEU A 273 12.61 0.87 -6.34
C LEU A 273 13.81 -0.07 -6.39
N HIS A 274 14.52 -0.24 -5.26
CA HIS A 274 15.44 -1.35 -5.07
C HIS A 274 14.63 -2.62 -4.76
N THR A 275 14.85 -3.67 -5.54
CA THR A 275 14.15 -4.97 -5.43
C THR A 275 15.08 -6.13 -5.10
N ASP A 276 16.24 -5.84 -4.48
CA ASP A 276 17.20 -6.85 -4.07
C ASP A 276 16.74 -7.57 -2.80
N HIS A 277 16.53 -8.88 -2.90
CA HIS A 277 16.10 -9.73 -1.79
C HIS A 277 17.27 -10.40 -1.07
N ALA A 278 18.53 -10.15 -1.45
CA ALA A 278 19.69 -10.75 -0.79
C ALA A 278 19.71 -10.57 0.74
N PRO A 279 19.39 -9.39 1.32
CA PRO A 279 19.33 -9.24 2.77
C PRO A 279 18.30 -10.15 3.44
N LEU A 280 17.15 -10.36 2.80
CA LEU A 280 16.10 -11.25 3.31
C LEU A 280 16.52 -12.71 3.26
N VAL A 281 17.15 -13.14 2.15
CA VAL A 281 17.69 -14.50 2.01
C VAL A 281 18.76 -14.78 3.08
N GLN A 282 19.63 -13.82 3.37
CA GLN A 282 20.64 -13.97 4.42
C GLN A 282 20.02 -14.09 5.81
N LEU A 283 19.01 -13.26 6.12
CA LEU A 283 18.25 -13.37 7.37
C LEU A 283 17.62 -14.77 7.52
N TYR A 284 16.98 -15.27 6.46
CA TYR A 284 16.37 -16.61 6.46
C TYR A 284 17.38 -17.72 6.74
N ARG A 285 18.54 -17.67 6.08
CA ARG A 285 19.62 -18.65 6.28
C ARG A 285 20.15 -18.63 7.71
N LYS A 286 20.37 -17.44 8.28
CA LYS A 286 20.84 -17.28 9.67
C LYS A 286 19.79 -17.73 10.68
N ALA A 287 18.52 -17.35 10.48
CA ALA A 287 17.42 -17.77 11.34
C ALA A 287 17.26 -19.29 11.36
N ARG A 288 17.42 -19.96 10.21
CA ARG A 288 17.40 -21.43 10.12
C ARG A 288 18.58 -22.09 10.82
N ALA A 289 19.75 -21.43 10.88
CA ALA A 289 20.94 -21.97 11.53
C ALA A 289 20.89 -21.92 13.06
N ILE A 290 19.90 -21.25 13.66
CA ILE A 290 19.73 -21.16 15.11
C ILE A 290 19.50 -22.57 15.69
N LYS A 291 20.41 -23.01 16.57
CA LYS A 291 20.29 -24.29 17.26
C LYS A 291 18.99 -24.35 18.07
N GLY A 292 18.26 -25.46 17.96
CA GLY A 292 16.96 -25.67 18.61
C GLY A 292 15.76 -25.19 17.79
N VAL A 293 15.98 -24.43 16.72
CA VAL A 293 14.97 -24.15 15.70
C VAL A 293 15.07 -25.23 14.61
N LYS A 294 13.97 -25.93 14.36
CA LYS A 294 13.85 -27.00 13.36
C LYS A 294 13.38 -26.45 12.01
N LYS A 295 12.49 -25.46 12.00
CA LYS A 295 11.96 -24.85 10.78
C LYS A 295 11.52 -23.40 11.02
N ILE A 296 11.80 -22.56 10.03
CA ILE A 296 11.25 -21.21 9.91
C ILE A 296 10.24 -21.23 8.77
N LEU A 297 8.97 -20.95 9.05
CA LEU A 297 7.93 -20.85 8.03
C LEU A 297 7.72 -19.40 7.61
N ILE A 298 7.37 -19.19 6.34
CA ILE A 298 6.80 -17.92 5.86
C ILE A 298 5.30 -18.12 5.68
N GLY A 299 4.55 -17.73 6.69
CA GLY A 299 3.09 -17.78 6.75
C GLY A 299 2.41 -16.49 6.29
N SER A 300 3.16 -15.40 6.12
CA SER A 300 2.72 -14.13 5.54
C SER A 300 2.58 -14.19 4.02
N GLY A 301 1.65 -13.41 3.48
CA GLY A 301 1.48 -13.28 2.03
C GLY A 301 2.66 -12.56 1.38
N LEU A 302 3.06 -12.98 0.18
CA LEU A 302 4.10 -12.31 -0.60
C LEU A 302 3.57 -11.71 -1.89
N ARG A 303 4.30 -10.70 -2.38
CA ARG A 303 4.08 -10.06 -3.69
C ARG A 303 4.81 -10.85 -4.76
N TYR A 304 4.05 -11.59 -5.56
CA TYR A 304 4.60 -12.47 -6.60
C TYR A 304 5.33 -11.67 -7.68
N ASP A 305 4.83 -10.48 -8.00
CA ASP A 305 5.40 -9.50 -8.92
C ASP A 305 6.79 -9.00 -8.51
N LEU A 306 7.12 -9.04 -7.21
CA LEU A 306 8.48 -8.80 -6.72
C LEU A 306 9.31 -10.09 -6.65
N ALA A 307 8.68 -11.20 -6.27
CA ALA A 307 9.37 -12.48 -6.09
C ALA A 307 9.96 -13.01 -7.41
N VAL A 308 9.23 -12.89 -8.52
CA VAL A 308 9.70 -13.37 -9.85
C VAL A 308 10.96 -12.65 -10.35
N LEU A 309 11.26 -11.46 -9.81
CA LEU A 309 12.48 -10.72 -10.14
C LEU A 309 13.74 -11.30 -9.49
N ASN A 310 13.60 -12.20 -8.51
CA ASN A 310 14.72 -12.73 -7.74
C ASN A 310 14.63 -14.26 -7.61
N PRO A 311 15.21 -15.03 -8.56
CA PRO A 311 15.16 -16.49 -8.54
C PRO A 311 15.82 -17.13 -7.31
N GLU A 312 16.86 -16.49 -6.74
CA GLU A 312 17.49 -16.99 -5.52
C GLU A 312 16.53 -16.94 -4.33
N TYR A 313 15.81 -15.83 -4.17
CA TYR A 313 14.79 -15.69 -3.13
C TYR A 313 13.71 -16.77 -3.25
N VAL A 314 13.17 -17.00 -4.46
CA VAL A 314 12.17 -18.04 -4.70
C VAL A 314 12.71 -19.43 -4.37
N LYS A 315 13.96 -19.71 -4.77
CA LYS A 315 14.62 -20.99 -4.47
C LYS A 315 14.77 -21.21 -2.97
N GLU A 316 15.30 -20.24 -2.21
CA GLU A 316 15.44 -20.35 -0.75
C GLU A 316 14.07 -20.56 -0.09
N LEU A 317 13.08 -19.73 -0.46
CA LEU A 317 11.73 -19.76 0.09
C LEU A 317 11.08 -21.14 -0.08
N VAL A 318 11.02 -21.64 -1.32
CA VAL A 318 10.32 -22.90 -1.64
C VAL A 318 11.05 -24.11 -1.08
N GLN A 319 12.38 -24.12 -1.10
CA GLN A 319 13.16 -25.26 -0.61
C GLN A 319 13.06 -25.44 0.91
N HIS A 320 12.90 -24.35 1.67
CA HIS A 320 13.15 -24.38 3.11
C HIS A 320 12.02 -23.84 3.98
N HIS A 321 11.26 -22.86 3.49
CA HIS A 321 10.36 -22.10 4.36
C HIS A 321 8.87 -22.29 4.06
N VAL A 322 8.53 -22.98 2.96
CA VAL A 322 7.15 -23.35 2.67
C VAL A 322 6.75 -24.59 3.50
N GLY A 323 5.63 -24.47 4.22
CA GLY A 323 5.07 -25.52 5.08
C GLY A 323 4.11 -26.49 4.38
N GLY A 324 3.92 -26.35 3.08
CA GLY A 324 2.94 -27.08 2.26
C GLY A 324 2.09 -26.13 1.40
N TYR A 325 1.77 -24.95 1.94
CA TYR A 325 1.06 -23.89 1.22
C TYR A 325 1.92 -22.63 1.14
N LEU A 326 2.09 -22.10 -0.06
CA LEU A 326 2.68 -20.79 -0.28
C LEU A 326 1.57 -19.76 -0.45
N LYS A 327 1.55 -18.74 0.41
CA LYS A 327 0.58 -17.65 0.31
C LYS A 327 1.11 -16.57 -0.64
N ILE A 328 0.58 -16.55 -1.85
CA ILE A 328 0.76 -15.46 -2.81
C ILE A 328 -0.47 -14.55 -2.77
N ALA A 329 -0.28 -13.26 -3.04
CA ALA A 329 -1.34 -12.25 -2.98
C ALA A 329 -1.71 -11.68 -4.37
N PRO A 330 -2.30 -12.48 -5.28
CA PRO A 330 -2.81 -11.99 -6.57
C PRO A 330 -4.13 -11.23 -6.43
N GLU A 331 -4.95 -11.56 -5.43
CA GLU A 331 -6.31 -11.04 -5.15
C GLU A 331 -7.39 -11.34 -6.20
N HIS A 332 -7.05 -11.35 -7.49
CA HIS A 332 -7.94 -11.71 -8.59
C HIS A 332 -7.15 -12.21 -9.80
N THR A 333 -7.83 -12.80 -10.78
CA THR A 333 -7.25 -13.21 -12.08
C THR A 333 -7.57 -12.25 -13.22
N GLU A 334 -8.54 -11.35 -13.05
CA GLU A 334 -9.17 -10.60 -14.14
C GLU A 334 -8.65 -9.16 -14.19
N GLN A 335 -8.30 -8.69 -15.38
CA GLN A 335 -7.70 -7.37 -15.57
C GLN A 335 -8.60 -6.22 -15.08
N GLY A 336 -9.92 -6.35 -15.24
CA GLY A 336 -10.89 -5.35 -14.78
C GLY A 336 -10.73 -5.07 -13.27
N PRO A 337 -11.03 -6.03 -12.40
CA PRO A 337 -10.82 -5.93 -10.95
C PRO A 337 -9.37 -5.57 -10.56
N LEU A 338 -8.36 -6.23 -11.15
CA LEU A 338 -6.95 -6.00 -10.81
C LEU A 338 -6.52 -4.54 -11.07
N SER A 339 -7.00 -3.93 -12.16
CA SER A 339 -6.73 -2.53 -12.47
C SER A 339 -7.29 -1.57 -11.43
N LYS A 340 -8.46 -1.87 -10.86
CA LYS A 340 -9.08 -1.07 -9.79
C LYS A 340 -8.43 -1.34 -8.42
N MET A 341 -7.88 -2.54 -8.22
CA MET A 341 -7.10 -2.93 -7.03
C MET A 341 -5.65 -2.42 -7.06
N MET A 342 -5.18 -1.89 -8.19
CA MET A 342 -3.77 -1.56 -8.44
C MET A 342 -2.84 -2.76 -8.28
N LYS A 343 -3.25 -3.90 -8.83
CA LYS A 343 -2.47 -5.13 -8.88
C LYS A 343 -2.12 -5.46 -10.34
N PRO A 344 -0.92 -5.99 -10.62
CA PRO A 344 -0.60 -6.47 -11.96
C PRO A 344 -1.45 -7.70 -12.33
N GLY A 345 -1.52 -8.01 -13.62
CA GLY A 345 -2.04 -9.30 -14.10
C GLY A 345 -1.24 -10.49 -13.57
N ILE A 346 -1.86 -11.68 -13.55
CA ILE A 346 -1.15 -12.95 -13.31
C ILE A 346 -0.52 -13.44 -14.60
#